data_AF-A0A8C7ZT98-F1
#
_entry.id   AF-A0A8C7ZT98-F1
#
_cell.length_a   1.000
_cell.length_b   1.000
_cell.length_c   1.000
_cell.angle_alpha   90.00
_cell.angle_beta   90.00
_cell.angle_gamma   90.00
#
_symmetry.space_group_name_H-M   'P 1'
#
loop_
_entity.id
_entity.type
_entity.pdbx_description
1 polymer ?
#
loop_
_entity_poly.entity_id
_entity_poly.type
_entity_poly.pdbx_seq_one_letter_code
_entity_poly.pdbx_strand_id
1 'polypeptide(L)'
;MSGTCDDSMIDVSSDSFWEVGNYKRTVKRVDDGHRLCSDLMTCLHERARIEKSYAQQLTEWGKRWRQLIEKGPQYGSLERAWAALCTEAEKVSELHMEVKAQLMGEDYEKLKNWQKDAYHKQMIGGFKETKEADDGFRKAQKPWAKKLKEVETMKKAYHAACKEEKLATSRESNSKLESNNNPETLKKLQEKVEKCQQEVQKTKERYEKSLEELDKLTPQYMENMEQVFEQMQQFEDKRICFFKELLLEVKQHLDLSTNHRFQTVYHTLADTITATDVEEDLKWFRFNHGPGMPMNWPQFEDWSIDINRTLSRREKKKPEGVTLTGINQTGADQPVQAAKTSSRYASDLRQSHSFYFTTSKVFTPDWSDEDTAGNPFAANGDGNPFEEEPASAVISVPVKALYDYEGQEQDELSFKAGDEFTKIGEEDDQGWCKGRLKDGHIGLYPANYVEEI
;
A
#
# COMPACT_ATOMS: atom_id res chain seq x y z
N MET A 1 14.79 -14.28 -13.28
CA MET A 1 15.03 -14.45 -14.73
C MET A 1 16.13 -13.50 -15.14
N SER A 2 17.30 -14.05 -15.47
CA SER A 2 18.50 -13.34 -15.89
C SER A 2 18.40 -13.02 -17.38
N GLY A 3 18.28 -11.74 -17.73
CA GLY A 3 18.37 -11.28 -19.11
C GLY A 3 19.82 -11.40 -19.59
N THR A 4 20.08 -12.42 -20.40
CA THR A 4 21.28 -12.57 -21.23
C THR A 4 21.36 -11.40 -22.20
N CYS A 5 22.51 -10.71 -22.20
CA CYS A 5 22.82 -9.70 -23.21
C CYS A 5 23.10 -10.44 -24.52
N ASP A 6 22.14 -10.40 -25.44
CA ASP A 6 22.27 -11.01 -26.76
C ASP A 6 23.00 -10.01 -27.67
N ASP A 7 24.23 -10.36 -28.05
CA ASP A 7 25.12 -9.59 -28.92
C ASP A 7 24.73 -9.80 -30.39
N SER A 8 23.47 -9.46 -30.72
CA SER A 8 22.97 -9.47 -32.08
C SER A 8 23.26 -8.12 -32.73
N MET A 9 23.97 -8.14 -33.87
CA MET A 9 24.30 -7.00 -34.74
C MET A 9 23.29 -5.85 -34.62
N ILE A 10 23.72 -4.78 -33.97
CA ILE A 10 22.92 -3.58 -33.73
C ILE A 10 22.68 -2.92 -35.09
N ASP A 11 21.46 -3.08 -35.62
CA ASP A 11 20.91 -2.15 -36.59
C ASP A 11 21.06 -0.75 -35.96
N VAL A 12 21.86 0.13 -36.58
CA VAL A 12 22.11 1.48 -36.09
C VAL A 12 20.83 2.28 -36.31
N SER A 13 19.84 2.02 -35.46
CA SER A 13 18.55 2.69 -35.46
C SER A 13 18.74 4.18 -35.13
N SER A 14 17.79 5.01 -35.57
CA SER A 14 17.71 6.44 -35.24
C SER A 14 17.66 6.74 -33.72
N ASP A 15 17.53 5.70 -32.90
CA ASP A 15 17.43 5.76 -31.44
C ASP A 15 18.79 5.61 -30.73
N SER A 16 19.90 5.53 -31.49
CA SER A 16 21.26 5.47 -30.94
C SER A 16 21.53 6.61 -29.97
N PHE A 17 22.19 6.32 -28.85
CA PHE A 17 22.60 7.32 -27.85
C PHE A 17 23.44 8.46 -28.45
N TRP A 18 24.24 8.13 -29.48
CA TRP A 18 25.16 9.06 -30.13
C TRP A 18 24.47 10.10 -31.02
N GLU A 19 23.20 9.89 -31.36
CA GLU A 19 22.41 10.87 -32.10
C GLU A 19 22.13 12.11 -31.26
N VAL A 20 21.95 13.24 -31.95
CA VAL A 20 21.78 14.54 -31.29
C VAL A 20 20.52 14.55 -30.43
N GLY A 21 20.70 14.71 -29.11
CA GLY A 21 19.61 14.76 -28.14
C GLY A 21 19.12 13.41 -27.61
N ASN A 22 19.62 12.26 -28.07
CA ASN A 22 19.15 10.95 -27.59
C ASN A 22 19.64 10.59 -26.18
N TYR A 23 20.65 11.31 -25.66
CA TYR A 23 21.07 11.25 -24.26
C TYR A 23 19.95 11.60 -23.25
N LYS A 24 18.84 12.21 -23.72
CA LYS A 24 17.68 12.55 -22.88
C LYS A 24 17.07 11.35 -22.15
N ARG A 25 17.19 10.14 -22.70
CA ARG A 25 16.76 8.91 -21.98
C ARG A 25 17.55 8.73 -20.68
N THR A 26 18.86 8.97 -20.70
CA THR A 26 19.74 8.92 -19.52
C THR A 26 19.39 10.02 -18.52
N VAL A 27 19.13 11.24 -18.98
CA VAL A 27 18.73 12.37 -18.11
C VAL A 27 17.40 12.08 -17.43
N LYS A 28 16.40 11.57 -18.17
CA LYS A 28 15.09 11.22 -17.63
C LYS A 28 15.18 10.19 -16.49
N ARG A 29 16.14 9.26 -16.56
CA ARG A 29 16.36 8.24 -15.52
C ARG A 29 16.62 8.86 -14.12
N VAL A 30 17.14 10.09 -14.06
CA VAL A 30 17.31 10.83 -12.80
C VAL A 30 15.97 11.15 -12.17
N ASP A 31 15.06 11.76 -12.94
CA ASP A 31 13.71 12.11 -12.49
C ASP A 31 12.91 10.86 -12.13
N ASP A 32 13.02 9.81 -12.97
CA ASP A 32 12.40 8.51 -12.73
C ASP A 32 12.92 7.89 -11.43
N GLY A 33 14.20 8.06 -11.10
CA GLY A 33 14.79 7.61 -9.83
C GLY A 33 14.14 8.25 -8.60
N HIS A 34 13.90 9.57 -8.63
CA HIS A 34 13.16 10.24 -7.56
C HIS A 34 11.74 9.69 -7.46
N ARG A 35 11.04 9.53 -8.59
CA ARG A 35 9.68 8.98 -8.62
C ARG A 35 9.64 7.58 -8.01
N LEU A 36 10.58 6.71 -8.36
CA LEU A 36 10.65 5.34 -7.83
C LEU A 36 10.84 5.31 -6.31
N CYS A 37 11.53 6.28 -5.72
CA CYS A 37 11.56 6.43 -4.26
C CYS A 37 10.18 6.74 -3.69
N SER A 38 9.41 7.60 -4.35
CA SER A 38 8.02 7.88 -3.94
C SER A 38 7.12 6.66 -4.09
N ASP A 39 7.24 5.93 -5.18
CA ASP A 39 6.46 4.70 -5.42
C ASP A 39 6.78 3.64 -4.35
N LEU A 40 8.05 3.46 -3.99
CA LEU A 40 8.45 2.53 -2.93
C LEU A 40 7.98 3.01 -1.55
N MET A 41 8.02 4.31 -1.25
CA MET A 41 7.45 4.86 -0.01
C MET A 41 5.94 4.55 0.11
N THR A 42 5.19 4.72 -0.98
CA THR A 42 3.76 4.38 -1.03
C THR A 42 3.55 2.89 -0.81
N CYS A 43 4.33 2.04 -1.49
CA CYS A 43 4.27 0.58 -1.31
C CYS A 43 4.50 0.15 0.15
N LEU A 44 5.53 0.71 0.81
CA LEU A 44 5.80 0.44 2.23
C LEU A 44 4.66 0.93 3.14
N HIS A 45 4.10 2.10 2.83
CA HIS A 45 2.99 2.67 3.58
C HIS A 45 1.72 1.82 3.51
N GLU A 46 1.38 1.36 2.31
CA GLU A 46 0.24 0.46 2.09
C GLU A 46 0.43 -0.86 2.83
N ARG A 47 1.62 -1.47 2.74
CA ARG A 47 1.95 -2.69 3.49
C ARG A 47 1.81 -2.47 4.99
N ALA A 48 2.36 -1.37 5.52
CA ALA A 48 2.27 -1.02 6.93
C ALA A 48 0.81 -0.82 7.40
N ARG A 49 -0.08 -0.32 6.53
CA ARG A 49 -1.50 -0.17 6.82
C ARG A 49 -2.21 -1.53 6.92
N ILE A 50 -1.82 -2.52 6.10
CA ILE A 50 -2.32 -3.90 6.19
C ILE A 50 -1.93 -4.50 7.56
N GLU A 51 -0.66 -4.38 7.95
CA GLU A 51 -0.17 -4.89 9.24
C GLU A 51 -0.95 -4.29 10.42
N LYS A 52 -1.19 -2.96 10.38
CA LYS A 52 -2.02 -2.27 11.38
C LYS A 52 -3.45 -2.82 11.41
N SER A 53 -4.08 -3.01 10.26
CA SER A 53 -5.47 -3.45 10.18
C SER A 53 -5.64 -4.84 10.79
N TYR A 54 -4.74 -5.77 10.46
CA TYR A 54 -4.75 -7.12 11.03
C TYR A 54 -4.61 -7.09 12.56
N ALA A 55 -3.65 -6.32 13.08
CA ALA A 55 -3.45 -6.16 14.52
C ALA A 55 -4.69 -5.57 15.23
N GLN A 56 -5.33 -4.56 14.63
CA GLN A 56 -6.53 -3.96 15.20
C GLN A 56 -7.69 -4.97 15.27
N GLN A 57 -7.91 -5.75 14.21
CA GLN A 57 -8.94 -6.78 14.18
C GLN A 57 -8.69 -7.86 15.25
N LEU A 58 -7.44 -8.32 15.42
CA LEU A 58 -7.08 -9.25 16.49
C LEU A 58 -7.36 -8.68 17.88
N THR A 59 -7.03 -7.40 18.10
CA THR A 59 -7.25 -6.72 19.38
C THR A 59 -8.74 -6.62 19.72
N GLU A 60 -9.56 -6.24 18.74
CA GLU A 60 -11.01 -6.13 18.90
C GLU A 60 -11.65 -7.49 19.15
N TRP A 61 -11.25 -8.51 18.37
CA TRP A 61 -11.69 -9.88 18.54
C TRP A 61 -11.34 -10.43 19.93
N GLY A 62 -10.08 -10.30 20.36
CA GLY A 62 -9.60 -10.78 21.65
C GLY A 62 -10.32 -10.12 22.81
N LYS A 63 -10.50 -8.79 22.76
CA LYS A 63 -11.26 -8.03 23.76
C LYS A 63 -12.72 -8.47 23.84
N ARG A 64 -13.38 -8.65 22.69
CA ARG A 64 -14.79 -9.07 22.62
C ARG A 64 -14.98 -10.46 23.23
N TRP A 65 -14.17 -11.43 22.82
CA TRP A 65 -14.32 -12.81 23.29
C TRP A 65 -13.93 -12.97 24.75
N ARG A 66 -12.90 -12.27 25.22
CA ARG A 66 -12.55 -12.25 26.65
C ARG A 66 -13.76 -11.83 27.51
N GLN A 67 -14.45 -10.75 27.13
CA GLN A 67 -15.66 -10.31 27.84
C GLN A 67 -16.83 -11.30 27.78
N LEU A 68 -16.98 -12.03 26.66
CA LEU A 68 -18.03 -13.04 26.51
C LEU A 68 -17.73 -14.29 27.34
N ILE A 69 -16.46 -14.70 27.43
CA ILE A 69 -16.00 -15.82 28.25
C ILE A 69 -16.21 -15.49 29.73
N GLU A 70 -15.72 -14.33 30.20
CA GLU A 70 -15.82 -13.89 31.60
C GLU A 70 -17.27 -13.73 32.10
N LYS A 71 -18.19 -13.37 31.21
CA LYS A 71 -19.63 -13.26 31.52
C LYS A 71 -20.39 -14.56 31.27
N GLY A 72 -19.76 -15.51 30.61
CA GLY A 72 -20.35 -16.79 30.24
C GLY A 72 -20.45 -17.74 31.44
N PRO A 73 -21.05 -18.92 31.24
CA PRO A 73 -21.18 -19.92 32.28
C PRO A 73 -19.92 -20.79 32.45
N GLN A 74 -18.89 -20.62 31.61
CA GLN A 74 -17.65 -21.37 31.71
C GLN A 74 -16.81 -20.84 32.87
N TYR A 75 -16.17 -21.73 33.63
CA TYR A 75 -15.34 -21.38 34.79
C TYR A 75 -14.06 -22.24 34.83
N GLY A 76 -13.21 -21.98 35.83
CA GLY A 76 -12.13 -22.88 36.23
C GLY A 76 -10.94 -22.87 35.28
N SER A 77 -10.24 -24.00 35.24
CA SER A 77 -9.06 -24.19 34.40
C SER A 77 -9.37 -24.13 32.90
N LEU A 78 -10.53 -24.66 32.49
CA LEU A 78 -10.97 -24.62 31.09
C LEU A 78 -11.31 -23.19 30.61
N GLU A 79 -11.86 -22.34 31.48
CA GLU A 79 -12.06 -20.92 31.17
C GLU A 79 -10.73 -20.22 30.89
N ARG A 80 -9.71 -20.46 31.72
CA ARG A 80 -8.37 -19.90 31.53
C ARG A 80 -7.74 -20.35 30.21
N ALA A 81 -7.87 -21.63 29.86
CA ALA A 81 -7.39 -22.17 28.60
C ALA A 81 -8.08 -21.53 27.39
N TRP A 82 -9.40 -21.33 27.45
CA TRP A 82 -10.12 -20.63 26.38
C TRP A 82 -9.69 -19.15 26.28
N ALA A 83 -9.60 -18.44 27.41
CA ALA A 83 -9.14 -17.05 27.46
C ALA A 83 -7.68 -16.87 27.00
N ALA A 84 -6.87 -17.94 26.99
CA ALA A 84 -5.51 -17.91 26.47
C ALA A 84 -5.47 -17.61 24.96
N LEU A 85 -6.50 -18.02 24.19
CA LEU A 85 -6.62 -17.65 22.76
C LEU A 85 -6.74 -16.14 22.57
N CYS A 86 -7.50 -15.45 23.44
CA CYS A 86 -7.59 -13.99 23.40
C CYS A 86 -6.25 -13.33 23.71
N THR A 87 -5.49 -13.91 24.64
CA THR A 87 -4.16 -13.42 25.03
C THR A 87 -3.14 -13.62 23.91
N GLU A 88 -3.21 -14.75 23.19
CA GLU A 88 -2.40 -14.98 21.99
C GLU A 88 -2.66 -13.91 20.92
N ALA A 89 -3.93 -13.66 20.59
CA ALA A 89 -4.29 -12.66 19.58
C ALA A 89 -3.82 -11.24 19.94
N GLU A 90 -3.94 -10.85 21.22
CA GLU A 90 -3.40 -9.59 21.73
C GLU A 90 -1.87 -9.50 21.55
N LYS A 91 -1.15 -10.60 21.80
CA LYS A 91 0.32 -10.64 21.64
C LYS A 91 0.76 -10.67 20.18
N VAL A 92 0.06 -11.36 19.31
CA VAL A 92 0.31 -11.31 17.85
C VAL A 92 0.01 -9.91 17.32
N SER A 93 -1.08 -9.27 17.77
CA SER A 93 -1.39 -7.88 17.44
C SER A 93 -0.24 -6.93 17.79
N GLU A 94 0.32 -7.03 19.00
CA GLU A 94 1.50 -6.24 19.42
C GLU A 94 2.67 -6.40 18.44
N LEU A 95 2.98 -7.64 18.02
CA LEU A 95 4.06 -7.93 17.07
C LEU A 95 3.80 -7.30 15.69
N HIS A 96 2.59 -7.40 15.15
CA HIS A 96 2.25 -6.78 13.87
C HIS A 96 2.24 -5.23 13.94
N MET A 97 1.89 -4.65 15.08
CA MET A 97 2.04 -3.21 15.32
C MET A 97 3.51 -2.77 15.34
N GLU A 98 4.42 -3.61 15.85
CA GLU A 98 5.86 -3.38 15.80
C GLU A 98 6.39 -3.44 14.36
N VAL A 99 5.97 -4.44 13.55
CA VAL A 99 6.30 -4.50 12.12
C VAL A 99 5.89 -3.22 11.41
N LYS A 100 4.64 -2.78 11.63
CA LYS A 100 4.15 -1.51 11.10
C LYS A 100 5.01 -0.32 11.55
N ALA A 101 5.45 -0.33 12.81
CA ALA A 101 6.27 0.75 13.36
C ALA A 101 7.67 0.78 12.73
N GLN A 102 8.28 -0.37 12.49
CA GLN A 102 9.59 -0.48 11.81
C GLN A 102 9.49 -0.04 10.35
N LEU A 103 8.50 -0.54 9.60
CA LEU A 103 8.27 -0.15 8.20
C LEU A 103 8.12 1.38 8.04
N MET A 104 7.41 2.03 8.97
CA MET A 104 7.14 3.47 8.87
C MET A 104 8.15 4.36 9.56
N GLY A 105 8.68 3.93 10.69
CA GLY A 105 9.59 4.72 11.53
C GLY A 105 11.06 4.57 11.12
N GLU A 106 11.41 3.45 10.50
CA GLU A 106 12.77 3.15 10.08
C GLU A 106 12.86 3.12 8.55
N ASP A 107 12.24 2.16 7.88
CA ASP A 107 12.44 1.94 6.43
C ASP A 107 11.93 3.11 5.59
N TYR A 108 10.70 3.55 5.84
CA TYR A 108 10.08 4.68 5.14
C TYR A 108 10.85 5.99 5.37
N GLU A 109 11.22 6.30 6.62
CA GLU A 109 11.95 7.54 6.93
C GLU A 109 13.39 7.48 6.38
N LYS A 110 14.03 6.31 6.39
CA LYS A 110 15.35 6.11 5.75
C LYS A 110 15.28 6.40 4.25
N LEU A 111 14.29 5.87 3.54
CA LEU A 111 14.06 6.13 2.12
C LEU A 111 13.76 7.61 1.85
N LYS A 112 12.89 8.23 2.66
CA LYS A 112 12.52 9.63 2.55
C LYS A 112 13.70 10.57 2.76
N ASN A 113 14.53 10.30 3.76
CA ASN A 113 15.74 11.07 4.02
C ASN A 113 16.76 10.91 2.89
N TRP A 114 16.98 9.68 2.42
CA TRP A 114 17.86 9.43 1.27
C TRP A 114 17.37 10.15 0.01
N GLN A 115 16.07 10.10 -0.30
CA GLN A 115 15.50 10.82 -1.45
C GLN A 115 15.72 12.34 -1.32
N LYS A 116 15.51 12.91 -0.13
CA LYS A 116 15.72 14.33 0.13
C LYS A 116 17.18 14.75 -0.06
N ASP A 117 18.12 13.91 0.37
CA ASP A 117 19.56 14.20 0.30
C ASP A 117 20.13 13.94 -1.11
N ALA A 118 19.53 13.04 -1.88
CA ALA A 118 19.96 12.71 -3.24
C ALA A 118 19.38 13.63 -4.32
N TYR A 119 18.20 14.24 -4.09
CA TYR A 119 17.48 15.01 -5.11
C TYR A 119 17.09 16.41 -4.63
N HIS A 120 17.66 17.44 -5.26
CA HIS A 120 17.48 18.82 -4.83
C HIS A 120 16.55 19.59 -5.76
N LYS A 121 15.31 19.86 -5.31
CA LYS A 121 14.33 20.64 -6.08
C LYS A 121 14.83 22.08 -6.32
N GLN A 122 14.62 22.57 -7.53
CA GLN A 122 14.93 23.96 -7.92
C GLN A 122 13.70 24.88 -7.88
N MET A 123 13.93 26.19 -7.74
CA MET A 123 12.86 27.21 -7.71
C MET A 123 12.00 27.25 -8.98
N ILE A 124 12.57 26.87 -10.12
CA ILE A 124 11.91 26.88 -11.44
C ILE A 124 11.32 25.52 -11.84
N GLY A 125 11.23 24.59 -10.89
CA GLY A 125 10.83 23.20 -11.15
C GLY A 125 12.00 22.32 -11.59
N GLY A 126 11.83 21.01 -11.46
CA GLY A 126 12.87 20.01 -11.73
C GLY A 126 13.90 19.87 -10.61
N PHE A 127 14.84 18.93 -10.80
CA PHE A 127 15.94 18.65 -9.89
C PHE A 127 17.25 19.24 -10.40
N LYS A 128 18.10 19.65 -9.46
CA LYS A 128 19.45 20.15 -9.73
C LYS A 128 20.27 19.11 -10.49
N GLU A 129 20.20 17.86 -10.08
CA GLU A 129 20.94 16.74 -10.64
C GLU A 129 20.54 16.49 -12.11
N THR A 130 19.24 16.54 -12.42
CA THR A 130 18.71 16.41 -13.78
C THR A 130 19.21 17.55 -14.68
N LYS A 131 19.20 18.78 -14.16
CA LYS A 131 19.69 19.95 -14.90
C LYS A 131 21.20 19.86 -15.16
N GLU A 132 21.99 19.49 -14.15
CA GLU A 132 23.44 19.33 -14.28
C GLU A 132 23.78 18.25 -15.32
N ALA A 133 23.02 17.15 -15.35
CA ALA A 133 23.15 16.11 -16.37
C ALA A 133 22.83 16.62 -17.79
N ASP A 134 21.70 17.30 -17.99
CA ASP A 134 21.33 17.86 -19.30
C ASP A 134 22.33 18.91 -19.78
N ASP A 135 22.75 19.83 -18.90
CA ASP A 135 23.76 20.85 -19.22
C ASP A 135 25.12 20.22 -19.57
N GLY A 136 25.50 19.16 -18.86
CA GLY A 136 26.70 18.35 -19.14
C GLY A 136 26.69 17.75 -20.54
N PHE A 137 25.63 17.01 -20.88
CA PHE A 137 25.49 16.40 -22.21
C PHE A 137 25.38 17.45 -23.32
N ARG A 138 24.61 18.53 -23.12
CA ARG A 138 24.53 19.63 -24.09
C ARG A 138 25.90 20.23 -24.36
N LYS A 139 26.69 20.46 -23.32
CA LYS A 139 28.04 21.01 -23.44
C LYS A 139 28.97 20.06 -24.20
N ALA A 140 28.91 18.77 -23.90
CA ALA A 140 29.70 17.73 -24.58
C ALA A 140 29.33 17.56 -26.07
N GLN A 141 28.03 17.59 -26.40
CA GLN A 141 27.52 17.32 -27.75
C GLN A 141 27.55 18.56 -28.68
N LYS A 142 27.48 19.77 -28.13
CA LYS A 142 27.34 21.02 -28.92
C LYS A 142 28.40 21.22 -30.02
N PRO A 143 29.71 20.99 -29.80
CA PRO A 143 30.72 21.17 -30.84
C PRO A 143 30.50 20.22 -32.03
N TRP A 144 30.22 18.95 -31.75
CA TRP A 144 29.98 17.92 -32.76
C TRP A 144 28.67 18.17 -33.52
N ALA A 145 27.58 18.47 -32.81
CA ALA A 145 26.29 18.76 -33.42
C ALA A 145 26.34 20.00 -34.34
N LYS A 146 27.11 21.04 -33.96
CA LYS A 146 27.34 22.20 -34.84
C LYS A 146 28.03 21.78 -36.13
N LYS A 147 29.05 20.92 -36.04
CA LYS A 147 29.80 20.44 -37.20
C LYS A 147 28.98 19.51 -38.09
N LEU A 148 28.15 18.63 -37.50
CA LEU A 148 27.22 17.79 -38.23
C LEU A 148 26.24 18.64 -39.07
N LYS A 149 25.72 19.75 -38.53
CA LYS A 149 24.87 20.67 -39.29
C LYS A 149 25.58 21.31 -40.49
N GLU A 150 26.88 21.59 -40.37
CA GLU A 150 27.71 22.06 -41.50
C GLU A 150 27.86 20.97 -42.57
N VAL A 151 28.13 19.72 -42.16
CA VAL A 151 28.19 18.55 -43.04
C VAL A 151 26.88 18.34 -43.80
N GLU A 152 25.74 18.41 -43.13
CA GLU A 152 24.42 18.31 -43.77
C GLU A 152 24.18 19.42 -44.81
N THR A 153 24.68 20.62 -44.54
CA THR A 153 24.59 21.75 -45.47
C THR A 153 25.43 21.49 -46.72
N MET A 154 26.67 21.01 -46.54
CA MET A 154 27.55 20.67 -47.67
C MET A 154 27.02 19.48 -48.48
N LYS A 155 26.46 18.46 -47.81
CA LYS A 155 25.76 17.33 -48.45
C LYS A 155 24.63 17.80 -49.36
N LYS A 156 23.77 18.70 -48.86
CA LYS A 156 22.66 19.28 -49.65
C LYS A 156 23.18 20.05 -50.87
N ALA A 157 24.24 20.84 -50.71
CA ALA A 157 24.86 21.57 -51.83
C ALA A 157 25.44 20.63 -52.90
N TYR A 158 26.16 19.58 -52.48
CA TYR A 158 26.68 18.55 -53.39
C TYR A 158 25.57 17.80 -54.13
N HIS A 159 24.51 17.37 -53.42
CA HIS A 159 23.36 16.71 -54.05
C HIS A 159 22.64 17.63 -55.06
N ALA A 160 22.53 18.93 -54.75
CA ALA A 160 21.94 19.90 -55.67
C ALA A 160 22.79 20.09 -56.93
N ALA A 161 24.12 20.19 -56.78
CA ALA A 161 25.05 20.27 -57.91
C ALA A 161 24.98 19.02 -58.80
N CYS A 162 24.96 17.82 -58.21
CA CYS A 162 24.80 16.55 -58.95
C CYS A 162 23.48 16.50 -59.74
N LYS A 163 22.40 17.02 -59.15
CA LYS A 163 21.09 17.09 -59.81
C LYS A 163 21.11 18.04 -61.01
N GLU A 164 21.70 19.23 -60.87
CA GLU A 164 21.81 20.20 -61.97
C GLU A 164 22.74 19.69 -63.09
N GLU A 165 23.84 19.02 -62.76
CA GLU A 165 24.73 18.39 -63.74
C GLU A 165 24.01 17.32 -64.56
N LYS A 166 23.23 16.43 -63.92
CA LYS A 166 22.40 15.45 -64.63
C LYS A 166 21.37 16.11 -65.54
N LEU A 167 20.74 17.20 -65.09
CA LEU A 167 19.78 17.97 -65.90
C LEU A 167 20.45 18.64 -67.09
N ALA A 168 21.63 19.24 -66.90
CA ALA A 168 22.41 19.87 -67.97
C ALA A 168 22.86 18.84 -69.01
N THR A 169 23.35 17.69 -68.56
CA THR A 169 23.80 16.57 -69.42
C THR A 169 22.64 16.00 -70.23
N SER A 170 21.47 15.80 -69.61
CA SER A 170 20.27 15.33 -70.32
C SER A 170 19.81 16.34 -71.37
N ARG A 171 19.82 17.64 -71.08
CA ARG A 171 19.47 18.69 -72.06
C ARG A 171 20.46 18.75 -73.23
N GLU A 172 21.75 18.61 -72.96
CA GLU A 172 22.78 18.55 -73.99
C GLU A 172 22.61 17.32 -74.88
N SER A 173 22.38 16.14 -74.29
CA SER A 173 22.12 14.89 -75.03
C SER A 173 20.85 14.97 -75.89
N ASN A 174 19.76 15.55 -75.37
CA ASN A 174 18.51 15.68 -76.11
C ASN A 174 18.67 16.65 -77.30
N SER A 175 19.40 17.76 -77.11
CA SER A 175 19.70 18.68 -78.20
C SER A 175 20.59 18.04 -79.27
N LYS A 176 21.49 17.11 -78.93
CA LYS A 176 22.27 16.37 -79.95
C LYS A 176 21.41 15.47 -80.85
N LEU A 177 20.23 15.05 -80.39
CA LEU A 177 19.34 14.13 -81.12
C LEU A 177 18.39 14.87 -82.09
N GLU A 178 18.21 16.18 -81.95
CA GLU A 178 17.34 16.98 -82.81
C GLU A 178 18.07 17.44 -84.07
N SER A 179 17.52 17.16 -85.26
CA SER A 179 18.16 17.35 -86.58
C SER A 179 18.35 18.81 -87.06
N ASN A 180 18.04 19.82 -86.24
CA ASN A 180 18.01 21.23 -86.69
C ASN A 180 18.74 22.22 -85.76
N ASN A 181 19.77 21.77 -85.04
CA ASN A 181 20.39 22.56 -83.98
C ASN A 181 21.59 23.40 -84.43
N ASN A 182 21.58 24.69 -84.05
CA ASN A 182 22.64 25.66 -84.31
C ASN A 182 23.92 25.28 -83.52
N PRO A 183 25.10 25.21 -84.17
CA PRO A 183 26.39 24.94 -83.52
C PRO A 183 26.69 25.78 -82.28
N GLU A 184 26.29 27.06 -82.26
CA GLU A 184 26.47 27.93 -81.09
C GLU A 184 25.66 27.49 -79.88
N THR A 185 24.46 26.93 -80.12
CA THR A 185 23.56 26.47 -79.05
C THR A 185 24.10 25.19 -78.43
N LEU A 186 24.64 24.29 -79.27
CA LEU A 186 25.28 23.06 -78.82
C LEU A 186 26.52 23.35 -77.98
N LYS A 187 27.36 24.30 -78.42
CA LYS A 187 28.54 24.75 -77.69
C LYS A 187 28.18 25.34 -76.32
N LYS A 188 27.12 26.16 -76.25
CA LYS A 188 26.63 26.74 -75.00
C LYS A 188 26.11 25.69 -74.01
N LEU A 189 25.48 24.63 -74.51
CA LEU A 189 25.05 23.50 -73.67
C LEU A 189 26.24 22.69 -73.16
N GLN A 190 27.27 22.46 -73.98
CA GLN A 190 28.54 21.85 -73.58
C GLN A 190 29.25 22.65 -72.47
N GLU A 191 29.42 23.97 -72.67
CA GLU A 191 30.00 24.86 -71.65
C GLU A 191 29.20 24.83 -70.35
N LYS A 192 27.87 24.71 -70.43
CA LYS A 192 27.02 24.56 -69.25
C LYS A 192 27.26 23.23 -68.52
N VAL A 193 27.41 22.12 -69.25
CA VAL A 193 27.73 20.81 -68.66
C VAL A 193 29.07 20.85 -67.95
N GLU A 194 30.11 21.37 -68.61
CA GLU A 194 31.46 21.49 -68.03
C GLU A 194 31.46 22.34 -66.75
N LYS A 195 30.72 23.46 -66.75
CA LYS A 195 30.55 24.30 -65.56
C LYS A 195 29.84 23.55 -64.42
N CYS A 196 28.82 22.75 -64.73
CA CYS A 196 28.13 21.95 -63.71
C CYS A 196 29.04 20.86 -63.13
N GLN A 197 29.87 20.21 -63.96
CA GLN A 197 30.86 19.22 -63.52
C GLN A 197 31.91 19.83 -62.58
N GLN A 198 32.41 21.02 -62.90
CA GLN A 198 33.33 21.76 -62.02
C GLN A 198 32.67 22.10 -60.67
N GLU A 199 31.39 22.49 -60.65
CA GLU A 199 30.68 22.77 -59.40
C GLU A 199 30.40 21.50 -58.58
N VAL A 200 30.14 20.35 -59.23
CA VAL A 200 30.05 19.04 -58.55
C VAL A 200 31.37 18.72 -57.86
N GLN A 201 32.51 18.83 -58.55
CA GLN A 201 33.81 18.53 -57.96
C GLN A 201 34.13 19.48 -56.78
N LYS A 202 33.88 20.78 -56.95
CA LYS A 202 34.08 21.78 -55.90
C LYS A 202 33.19 21.56 -54.67
N THR A 203 31.92 21.19 -54.86
CA THR A 203 31.01 20.89 -53.75
C THR A 203 31.33 19.55 -53.09
N LYS A 204 31.83 18.58 -53.85
CA LYS A 204 32.33 17.31 -53.33
C LYS A 204 33.53 17.51 -52.40
N GLU A 205 34.55 18.24 -52.82
CA GLU A 205 35.74 18.53 -52.00
C GLU A 205 35.37 19.26 -50.70
N ARG A 206 34.41 20.19 -50.75
CA ARG A 206 33.90 20.88 -49.55
C ARG A 206 33.16 19.93 -48.62
N TYR A 207 32.37 19.01 -49.17
CA TYR A 207 31.65 18.01 -48.39
C TYR A 207 32.61 17.02 -47.73
N GLU A 208 33.57 16.46 -48.48
CA GLU A 208 34.61 15.55 -47.98
C GLU A 208 35.44 16.23 -46.88
N LYS A 209 35.88 17.48 -47.09
CA LYS A 209 36.59 18.25 -46.06
C LYS A 209 35.75 18.43 -44.78
N SER A 210 34.45 18.70 -44.92
CA SER A 210 33.57 18.86 -43.76
C SER A 210 33.39 17.55 -42.97
N LEU A 211 33.40 16.40 -43.66
CA LEU A 211 33.38 15.07 -43.04
C LEU A 211 34.70 14.80 -42.30
N GLU A 212 35.85 15.05 -42.91
CA GLU A 212 37.15 14.87 -42.25
C GLU A 212 37.29 15.72 -40.98
N GLU A 213 36.76 16.95 -40.98
CA GLU A 213 36.75 17.82 -39.82
C GLU A 213 35.77 17.31 -38.73
N LEU A 214 34.67 16.67 -39.10
CA LEU A 214 33.75 16.01 -38.16
C LEU A 214 34.40 14.76 -37.54
N ASP A 215 35.05 13.93 -38.34
CA ASP A 215 35.74 12.72 -37.89
C ASP A 215 36.85 13.06 -36.88
N LYS A 216 37.59 14.14 -37.11
CA LYS A 216 38.60 14.64 -36.16
C LYS A 216 38.03 15.08 -34.81
N LEU A 217 36.77 15.54 -34.77
CA LEU A 217 36.09 15.94 -33.53
C LEU A 217 35.44 14.76 -32.79
N THR A 218 35.18 13.66 -33.50
CA THR A 218 34.39 12.53 -32.98
C THR A 218 35.02 11.86 -31.75
N PRO A 219 36.35 11.61 -31.67
CA PRO A 219 36.95 11.04 -30.45
C PRO A 219 36.72 11.89 -29.19
N GLN A 220 36.92 13.20 -29.29
CA GLN A 220 36.71 14.12 -28.15
C GLN A 220 35.22 14.24 -27.79
N TYR A 221 34.34 14.16 -28.78
CA TYR A 221 32.90 14.08 -28.55
C TYR A 221 32.53 12.83 -27.75
N MET A 222 33.02 11.67 -28.16
CA MET A 222 32.75 10.39 -27.47
C MET A 222 33.27 10.42 -26.04
N GLU A 223 34.52 10.83 -25.83
CA GLU A 223 35.13 10.94 -24.49
C GLU A 223 34.32 11.85 -23.55
N ASN A 224 33.91 13.03 -24.03
CA ASN A 224 33.14 13.98 -23.22
C ASN A 224 31.74 13.45 -22.89
N MET A 225 31.08 12.77 -23.83
CA MET A 225 29.77 12.17 -23.61
C MET A 225 29.85 11.01 -22.63
N GLU A 226 30.86 10.13 -22.77
CA GLU A 226 31.12 9.02 -21.86
C GLU A 226 31.42 9.51 -20.45
N GLN A 227 32.19 10.58 -20.29
CA GLN A 227 32.48 11.17 -18.98
C GLN A 227 31.20 11.59 -18.25
N VAL A 228 30.27 12.26 -18.93
CA VAL A 228 28.97 12.65 -18.32
C VAL A 228 28.12 11.41 -18.08
N PHE A 229 28.08 10.47 -19.03
CA PHE A 229 27.32 9.23 -18.88
C PHE A 229 27.77 8.40 -17.68
N GLU A 230 29.07 8.28 -17.45
CA GLU A 230 29.62 7.52 -16.32
C GLU A 230 29.27 8.17 -14.97
N GLN A 231 29.22 9.51 -14.90
CA GLN A 231 28.69 10.20 -13.71
C GLN A 231 27.22 9.85 -13.46
N MET A 232 26.42 9.72 -14.51
CA MET A 232 25.01 9.30 -14.40
C MET A 232 24.87 7.81 -14.03
N GLN A 233 25.80 6.96 -14.44
CA GLN A 233 25.86 5.56 -14.02
C GLN A 233 26.21 5.45 -12.54
N GLN A 234 27.18 6.22 -12.05
CA GLN A 234 27.54 6.24 -10.62
C GLN A 234 26.43 6.80 -9.74
N PHE A 235 25.67 7.78 -10.23
CA PHE A 235 24.50 8.27 -9.52
C PHE A 235 23.40 7.20 -9.42
N GLU A 236 23.16 6.46 -10.51
CA GLU A 236 22.19 5.36 -10.55
C GLU A 236 22.62 4.17 -9.67
N ASP A 237 23.92 3.83 -9.67
CA ASP A 237 24.50 2.77 -8.85
C ASP A 237 24.21 2.99 -7.36
N LYS A 238 24.35 4.23 -6.87
CA LYS A 238 23.99 4.59 -5.50
C LYS A 238 22.53 4.29 -5.18
N ARG A 239 21.60 4.61 -6.09
CA ARG A 239 20.17 4.32 -5.90
C ARG A 239 19.91 2.82 -5.87
N ILE A 240 20.50 2.07 -6.81
CA ILE A 240 20.30 0.61 -6.91
C ILE A 240 20.85 -0.10 -5.67
N CYS A 241 22.05 0.26 -5.22
CA CYS A 241 22.64 -0.29 -4.00
C CYS A 241 21.79 0.05 -2.77
N PHE A 242 21.35 1.31 -2.65
CA PHE A 242 20.48 1.73 -1.56
C PHE A 242 19.15 0.97 -1.54
N PHE A 243 18.49 0.80 -2.70
CA PHE A 243 17.25 0.03 -2.80
C PHE A 243 17.46 -1.43 -2.38
N LYS A 244 18.56 -2.05 -2.80
CA LYS A 244 18.89 -3.42 -2.42
C LYS A 244 19.05 -3.56 -0.90
N GLU A 245 19.79 -2.65 -0.28
CA GLU A 245 20.00 -2.64 1.17
C GLU A 245 18.68 -2.44 1.92
N LEU A 246 17.90 -1.43 1.54
CA LEU A 246 16.61 -1.13 2.13
C LEU A 246 15.62 -2.31 2.02
N LEU A 247 15.53 -2.95 0.85
CA LEU A 247 14.63 -4.09 0.66
C LEU A 247 15.03 -5.31 1.51
N LEU A 248 16.31 -5.49 1.79
CA LEU A 248 16.78 -6.53 2.72
C LEU A 248 16.43 -6.20 4.18
N GLU A 249 16.47 -4.94 4.57
CA GLU A 249 16.02 -4.47 5.91
C GLU A 249 14.52 -4.65 6.07
N VAL A 250 13.72 -4.21 5.08
CA VAL A 250 12.27 -4.44 5.03
C VAL A 250 11.95 -5.93 5.17
N LYS A 251 12.68 -6.81 4.46
CA LYS A 251 12.52 -8.27 4.61
C LYS A 251 12.76 -8.73 6.05
N GLN A 252 13.74 -8.15 6.76
CA GLN A 252 14.03 -8.52 8.14
C GLN A 252 12.91 -8.07 9.08
N HIS A 253 12.41 -6.84 8.93
CA HIS A 253 11.30 -6.32 9.73
C HIS A 253 10.00 -7.10 9.52
N LEU A 254 9.74 -7.59 8.31
CA LEU A 254 8.56 -8.40 8.01
C LEU A 254 8.63 -9.85 8.54
N ASP A 255 9.83 -10.38 8.81
CA ASP A 255 10.04 -11.80 9.06
C ASP A 255 9.89 -12.18 10.54
N LEU A 256 8.63 -12.38 10.95
CA LEU A 256 8.29 -12.85 12.30
C LEU A 256 8.76 -14.28 12.61
N SER A 257 9.12 -15.10 11.61
CA SER A 257 9.55 -16.49 11.84
C SER A 257 10.84 -16.59 12.66
N THR A 258 11.69 -15.57 12.54
CA THR A 258 12.94 -15.44 13.29
C THR A 258 12.77 -14.76 14.64
N ASN A 259 11.58 -14.23 14.94
CA ASN A 259 11.30 -13.51 16.17
C ASN A 259 10.96 -14.49 17.31
N HIS A 260 11.83 -14.57 18.33
CA HIS A 260 11.64 -15.42 19.50
C HIS A 260 10.34 -15.13 20.29
N ARG A 261 9.85 -13.88 20.28
CA ARG A 261 8.57 -13.54 20.93
C ARG A 261 7.40 -14.19 20.22
N PHE A 262 7.43 -14.27 18.89
CA PHE A 262 6.40 -14.96 18.12
C PHE A 262 6.32 -16.45 18.52
N GLN A 263 7.46 -17.13 18.63
CA GLN A 263 7.49 -18.53 19.09
C GLN A 263 7.00 -18.67 20.55
N THR A 264 7.40 -17.74 21.42
CA THR A 264 7.03 -17.74 22.85
C THR A 264 5.52 -17.63 23.04
N VAL A 265 4.83 -16.86 22.19
CA VAL A 265 3.37 -16.72 22.23
C VAL A 265 2.68 -18.08 22.11
N TYR A 266 3.05 -18.89 21.12
CA TYR A 266 2.41 -20.18 20.89
C TYR A 266 2.83 -21.25 21.91
N HIS A 267 4.07 -21.21 22.42
CA HIS A 267 4.45 -22.07 23.54
C HIS A 267 3.62 -21.77 24.79
N THR A 268 3.45 -20.49 25.13
CA THR A 268 2.65 -20.08 26.29
C THR A 268 1.18 -20.48 26.14
N LEU A 269 0.63 -20.36 24.93
CA LEU A 269 -0.72 -20.81 24.62
C LEU A 269 -0.86 -22.33 24.85
N ALA A 270 0.07 -23.13 24.31
CA ALA A 270 0.07 -24.57 24.45
C ALA A 270 0.19 -25.01 25.92
N ASP A 271 1.08 -24.38 26.69
CA ASP A 271 1.26 -24.65 28.11
C ASP A 271 -0.02 -24.34 28.90
N THR A 272 -0.67 -23.22 28.61
CA THR A 272 -1.92 -22.81 29.29
C THR A 272 -3.07 -23.76 29.00
N ILE A 273 -3.19 -24.22 27.75
CA ILE A 273 -4.21 -25.20 27.37
C ILE A 273 -3.94 -26.55 28.04
N THR A 274 -2.69 -27.01 28.02
CA THR A 274 -2.30 -28.29 28.62
C THR A 274 -2.47 -28.30 30.14
N ALA A 275 -2.39 -27.14 30.78
CA ALA A 275 -2.64 -26.97 32.21
C ALA A 275 -4.13 -27.04 32.62
N THR A 276 -5.04 -27.35 31.69
CA THR A 276 -6.46 -27.60 32.02
C THR A 276 -6.58 -28.87 32.88
N ASP A 277 -7.16 -28.73 34.07
CA ASP A 277 -7.38 -29.82 35.02
C ASP A 277 -8.89 -30.09 35.17
N VAL A 278 -9.33 -31.14 34.50
CA VAL A 278 -10.73 -31.59 34.52
C VAL A 278 -11.15 -32.04 35.92
N GLU A 279 -10.25 -32.67 36.68
CA GLU A 279 -10.59 -33.19 38.01
C GLU A 279 -10.74 -32.04 39.01
N GLU A 280 -9.87 -31.03 38.93
CA GLU A 280 -9.99 -29.80 39.72
C GLU A 280 -11.32 -29.08 39.45
N ASP A 281 -11.68 -28.88 38.19
CA ASP A 281 -12.91 -28.17 37.80
C ASP A 281 -14.18 -28.93 38.25
N LEU A 282 -14.22 -30.25 38.07
CA LEU A 282 -15.34 -31.09 38.52
C LEU A 282 -15.44 -31.14 40.05
N LYS A 283 -14.31 -31.20 40.76
CA LYS A 283 -14.28 -31.12 42.23
C LYS A 283 -14.84 -29.80 42.71
N TRP A 284 -14.38 -28.68 42.13
CA TRP A 284 -14.86 -27.35 42.47
C TRP A 284 -16.39 -27.26 42.32
N PHE A 285 -16.93 -27.70 41.18
CA PHE A 285 -18.38 -27.67 40.97
C PHE A 285 -19.15 -28.53 41.98
N ARG A 286 -18.66 -29.74 42.29
CA ARG A 286 -19.29 -30.65 43.27
C ARG A 286 -19.39 -30.00 44.65
N PHE A 287 -18.37 -29.27 45.10
CA PHE A 287 -18.35 -28.63 46.42
C PHE A 287 -19.13 -27.32 46.48
N ASN A 288 -19.17 -26.57 45.38
CA ASN A 288 -19.80 -25.25 45.34
C ASN A 288 -21.27 -25.26 44.90
N HIS A 289 -21.67 -26.25 44.10
CA HIS A 289 -23.01 -26.33 43.48
C HIS A 289 -23.63 -27.72 43.52
N GLY A 290 -22.95 -28.72 44.09
CA GLY A 290 -23.37 -30.11 44.07
C GLY A 290 -23.46 -30.78 45.45
N PRO A 291 -23.44 -32.12 45.49
CA PRO A 291 -23.58 -32.88 46.74
C PRO A 291 -22.49 -32.65 47.80
N GLY A 292 -21.41 -31.94 47.47
CA GLY A 292 -20.37 -31.56 48.42
C GLY A 292 -20.71 -30.32 49.26
N MET A 293 -21.79 -29.60 48.92
CA MET A 293 -22.24 -28.46 49.72
C MET A 293 -22.75 -28.90 51.10
N PRO A 294 -22.51 -28.12 52.16
CA PRO A 294 -23.05 -28.43 53.48
C PRO A 294 -24.58 -28.33 53.47
N MET A 295 -25.24 -29.33 54.06
CA MET A 295 -26.69 -29.34 54.26
C MET A 295 -27.03 -29.44 55.75
N ASN A 296 -27.81 -28.48 56.23
CA ASN A 296 -28.41 -28.53 57.54
C ASN A 296 -29.69 -29.37 57.44
N TRP A 297 -29.53 -30.70 57.51
CA TRP A 297 -30.67 -31.62 57.48
C TRP A 297 -31.63 -31.33 58.64
N PRO A 298 -32.96 -31.49 58.44
CA PRO A 298 -33.92 -31.26 59.50
C PRO A 298 -33.57 -32.05 60.76
N GLN A 299 -33.44 -31.33 61.87
CA GLN A 299 -33.28 -31.90 63.21
C GLN A 299 -34.50 -31.52 64.06
N PHE A 300 -34.65 -32.19 65.19
CA PHE A 300 -35.72 -31.84 66.13
C PHE A 300 -35.50 -30.41 66.64
N GLU A 301 -36.54 -29.57 66.53
CA GLU A 301 -36.55 -28.20 67.02
C GLU A 301 -37.58 -28.09 68.16
N ASP A 302 -37.14 -27.59 69.32
CA ASP A 302 -38.03 -27.37 70.47
C ASP A 302 -39.02 -26.25 70.19
N TRP A 303 -40.30 -26.50 70.48
CA TRP A 303 -41.35 -25.50 70.33
C TRP A 303 -41.17 -24.38 71.37
N SER A 304 -41.04 -23.14 70.91
CA SER A 304 -41.01 -21.94 71.75
C SER A 304 -41.99 -20.86 71.25
N ILE A 305 -42.53 -20.08 72.18
CA ILE A 305 -43.52 -19.02 71.91
C ILE A 305 -42.96 -17.94 70.94
N ASP A 306 -41.64 -17.79 70.87
CA ASP A 306 -40.95 -16.82 69.99
C ASP A 306 -40.89 -17.24 68.51
N ILE A 307 -41.20 -18.50 68.16
CA ILE A 307 -41.22 -19.01 66.77
C ILE A 307 -42.29 -18.32 65.91
N ASN A 308 -43.42 -17.91 66.51
CA ASN A 308 -44.48 -17.18 65.80
C ASN A 308 -44.08 -15.73 65.46
N ARG A 309 -43.05 -15.17 66.09
CA ARG A 309 -42.53 -13.82 65.76
C ARG A 309 -41.47 -13.84 64.66
N THR A 310 -40.73 -14.93 64.53
CA THR A 310 -39.59 -15.06 63.60
C THR A 310 -40.00 -15.52 62.20
N LEU A 311 -41.11 -16.25 62.04
CA LEU A 311 -41.63 -16.62 60.70
C LEU A 311 -42.07 -15.42 59.84
N SER A 312 -42.36 -14.26 60.45
CA SER A 312 -42.68 -13.01 59.72
C SER A 312 -41.47 -12.15 59.37
N ARG A 313 -40.25 -12.52 59.79
CA ARG A 313 -39.04 -11.72 59.55
C ARG A 313 -37.97 -12.57 58.87
N ARG A 314 -38.13 -12.77 57.56
CA ARG A 314 -37.09 -13.30 56.68
C ARG A 314 -35.91 -12.31 56.72
N GLU A 315 -34.90 -12.58 57.55
CA GLU A 315 -33.68 -11.78 57.60
C GLU A 315 -32.92 -11.90 56.27
N LYS A 316 -32.74 -10.76 55.59
CA LYS A 316 -31.76 -10.62 54.52
C LYS A 316 -30.37 -10.64 55.15
N LYS A 317 -29.60 -11.71 54.94
CA LYS A 317 -28.15 -11.68 55.22
C LYS A 317 -27.47 -10.67 54.28
N LYS A 318 -26.89 -9.62 54.85
CA LYS A 318 -25.80 -8.86 54.22
C LYS A 318 -24.49 -9.68 54.31
N PRO A 319 -23.59 -9.60 53.32
CA PRO A 319 -22.23 -10.02 53.54
C PRO A 319 -21.51 -8.91 54.32
N GLU A 320 -20.68 -9.27 55.30
CA GLU A 320 -19.35 -8.69 55.53
C GLU A 320 -18.75 -9.13 56.87
N GLY A 321 -17.48 -9.55 56.81
CA GLY A 321 -16.40 -8.78 57.42
C GLY A 321 -16.29 -8.72 58.95
N VAL A 322 -15.18 -9.31 59.42
CA VAL A 322 -14.33 -8.89 60.53
C VAL A 322 -14.77 -9.25 61.96
N THR A 323 -14.09 -10.26 62.50
CA THR A 323 -14.01 -10.62 63.92
C THR A 323 -13.13 -9.65 64.71
N LEU A 324 -13.67 -9.08 65.79
CA LEU A 324 -12.92 -8.47 66.90
C LEU A 324 -13.16 -9.30 68.16
N THR A 325 -12.11 -9.92 68.69
CA THR A 325 -12.07 -10.48 70.06
C THR A 325 -11.52 -9.41 71.00
N GLY A 326 -12.22 -9.19 72.13
CA GLY A 326 -11.85 -8.21 73.16
C GLY A 326 -11.06 -8.79 74.34
N ILE A 327 -11.06 -7.99 75.45
CA ILE A 327 -10.57 -8.21 76.84
C ILE A 327 -9.14 -7.59 77.06
N ASN A 328 -8.80 -6.71 78.02
CA ASN A 328 -9.35 -6.37 79.35
C ASN A 328 -8.89 -4.97 79.90
N GLN A 329 -9.41 -4.67 81.10
CA GLN A 329 -9.39 -3.53 82.04
C GLN A 329 -8.08 -2.80 82.49
N THR A 330 -8.32 -1.55 82.95
CA THR A 330 -7.71 -0.76 84.06
C THR A 330 -6.32 -0.10 83.95
N GLY A 331 -6.27 1.17 84.40
CA GLY A 331 -5.11 1.77 85.08
C GLY A 331 -4.54 3.03 84.42
N ALA A 332 -4.71 4.17 85.09
CA ALA A 332 -4.01 5.41 84.77
C ALA A 332 -2.52 5.33 85.14
N ASP A 333 -1.64 5.83 84.27
CA ASP A 333 -0.55 6.75 84.61
C ASP A 333 0.23 7.16 83.35
N GLN A 334 0.51 8.46 83.28
CA GLN A 334 1.49 9.11 82.40
C GLN A 334 2.80 9.32 83.21
N PRO A 335 3.95 9.78 82.67
CA PRO A 335 4.26 10.10 81.27
C PRO A 335 5.71 9.74 80.80
N VAL A 336 6.03 10.15 79.55
CA VAL A 336 7.29 10.76 79.07
C VAL A 336 8.25 9.96 78.13
N GLN A 337 8.49 10.59 76.97
CA GLN A 337 9.69 10.69 76.09
C GLN A 337 9.88 9.80 74.84
N ALA A 338 9.56 10.44 73.69
CA ALA A 338 10.45 10.86 72.60
C ALA A 338 11.21 9.81 71.74
N ALA A 339 10.87 9.74 70.44
CA ALA A 339 11.61 10.37 69.33
C ALA A 339 11.65 9.52 68.03
N LYS A 340 11.28 10.18 66.90
CA LYS A 340 11.68 9.93 65.48
C LYS A 340 11.12 8.63 64.85
N THR A 341 10.62 8.55 63.61
CA THR A 341 10.91 9.27 62.35
C THR A 341 9.70 9.27 61.39
N SER A 342 9.67 10.31 60.57
CA SER A 342 8.84 10.58 59.39
C SER A 342 8.63 9.43 58.39
N SER A 343 7.39 9.23 57.95
CA SER A 343 7.05 9.21 56.51
C SER A 343 5.55 9.46 56.31
N ARG A 344 5.25 10.22 55.26
CA ARG A 344 3.97 10.84 54.90
C ARG A 344 3.08 9.87 54.14
N TYR A 345 1.77 9.87 54.39
CA TYR A 345 0.73 9.86 53.35
C TYR A 345 -0.51 10.56 53.90
N ALA A 346 -0.91 11.65 53.26
CA ALA A 346 -2.18 12.32 53.48
C ALA A 346 -3.04 12.16 52.23
N SER A 347 -4.22 11.62 52.45
CA SER A 347 -5.39 11.64 51.57
C SER A 347 -5.93 13.07 51.42
N ASP A 348 -6.42 13.43 50.22
CA ASP A 348 -7.66 14.18 50.14
C ASP A 348 -8.37 14.09 48.77
N LEU A 349 -9.60 13.59 48.85
CA LEU A 349 -10.86 14.01 48.21
C LEU A 349 -10.85 14.93 46.96
N ARG A 350 -11.56 14.52 45.89
CA ARG A 350 -12.61 15.33 45.20
C ARG A 350 -13.36 14.55 44.10
N GLN A 351 -14.57 14.12 44.46
CA GLN A 351 -15.87 14.45 43.84
C GLN A 351 -15.95 14.62 42.29
N SER A 352 -16.71 13.73 41.64
CA SER A 352 -17.35 14.01 40.34
C SER A 352 -18.86 13.74 40.43
N HIS A 353 -19.64 14.74 40.04
CA HIS A 353 -21.09 14.74 39.95
C HIS A 353 -21.54 14.06 38.64
N SER A 354 -22.48 13.12 38.72
CA SER A 354 -23.28 12.67 37.57
C SER A 354 -24.74 13.03 37.80
N PHE A 355 -25.30 13.86 36.91
CA PHE A 355 -26.72 14.19 36.86
C PHE A 355 -27.45 13.19 35.97
N TYR A 356 -28.57 12.69 36.47
CA TYR A 356 -29.53 11.84 35.76
C TYR A 356 -30.37 12.68 34.78
N PHE A 357 -30.74 12.08 33.65
CA PHE A 357 -32.09 12.27 33.11
C PHE A 357 -32.60 10.96 32.48
N THR A 358 -33.78 10.57 32.94
CA THR A 358 -34.69 9.50 32.51
C THR A 358 -35.33 9.85 31.14
N THR A 359 -35.97 9.00 30.34
CA THR A 359 -36.99 7.98 30.63
C THR A 359 -37.40 7.23 29.33
N SER A 360 -37.67 5.92 29.46
CA SER A 360 -38.81 5.15 28.89
C SER A 360 -38.92 4.75 27.40
N LYS A 361 -38.94 3.43 27.13
CA LYS A 361 -40.16 2.60 26.88
C LYS A 361 -39.77 1.12 26.64
N VAL A 362 -40.21 0.18 27.49
CA VAL A 362 -41.37 -0.76 27.43
C VAL A 362 -41.03 -2.12 26.81
N PHE A 363 -41.39 -3.16 27.55
CA PHE A 363 -41.14 -4.59 27.41
C PHE A 363 -42.44 -5.32 27.04
N THR A 364 -42.39 -6.37 26.22
CA THR A 364 -43.27 -7.55 26.30
C THR A 364 -42.58 -8.78 25.71
N PRO A 365 -42.65 -9.96 26.36
CA PRO A 365 -42.10 -11.21 25.87
C PRO A 365 -43.19 -12.13 25.29
N ASP A 366 -42.85 -13.01 24.36
CA ASP A 366 -43.62 -14.24 24.15
C ASP A 366 -42.75 -15.36 23.57
N TRP A 367 -42.93 -16.57 24.10
CA TRP A 367 -42.25 -17.81 23.73
C TRP A 367 -43.30 -18.78 23.16
N SER A 368 -43.01 -19.44 22.04
CA SER A 368 -43.66 -20.71 21.68
C SER A 368 -42.76 -21.53 20.76
N ASP A 369 -42.45 -22.75 21.21
CA ASP A 369 -41.79 -23.83 20.45
C ASP A 369 -42.75 -24.46 19.42
N GLU A 370 -42.22 -24.98 18.29
CA GLU A 370 -42.37 -26.39 17.91
C GLU A 370 -41.61 -26.75 16.62
N ASP A 371 -40.95 -27.92 16.67
CA ASP A 371 -40.23 -28.61 15.61
C ASP A 371 -41.13 -29.09 14.45
N THR A 372 -40.59 -29.16 13.23
CA THR A 372 -40.91 -30.27 12.31
C THR A 372 -39.79 -30.55 11.32
N ALA A 373 -39.31 -31.79 11.36
CA ALA A 373 -38.26 -32.37 10.52
C ALA A 373 -38.74 -32.70 9.09
N GLY A 374 -37.80 -32.75 8.13
CA GLY A 374 -38.12 -33.13 6.74
C GLY A 374 -37.00 -33.29 5.70
N ASN A 375 -35.82 -33.83 6.08
CA ASN A 375 -34.90 -34.75 5.34
C ASN A 375 -34.54 -34.56 3.82
N PRO A 376 -33.61 -35.34 3.20
CA PRO A 376 -32.37 -34.83 2.60
C PRO A 376 -32.17 -35.28 1.11
N PHE A 377 -31.05 -34.84 0.50
CA PHE A 377 -30.51 -35.24 -0.81
C PHE A 377 -31.20 -34.73 -2.09
N ALA A 378 -30.59 -33.67 -2.67
CA ALA A 378 -30.21 -33.68 -4.08
C ALA A 378 -28.93 -32.85 -4.26
N ALA A 379 -27.97 -33.42 -4.98
CA ALA A 379 -26.55 -33.06 -5.00
C ALA A 379 -26.13 -32.18 -6.20
N ASN A 380 -24.91 -31.64 -6.05
CA ASN A 380 -24.01 -30.97 -7.03
C ASN A 380 -24.23 -29.45 -7.18
N GLY A 381 -23.25 -28.56 -7.06
CA GLY A 381 -21.80 -28.65 -6.85
C GLY A 381 -21.20 -27.23 -6.92
N ASP A 382 -20.10 -27.02 -6.20
CA ASP A 382 -19.13 -25.91 -6.24
C ASP A 382 -19.55 -24.47 -5.89
N GLY A 383 -19.13 -24.04 -4.69
CA GLY A 383 -19.07 -22.65 -4.24
C GLY A 383 -18.46 -22.55 -2.83
N ASN A 384 -17.24 -22.03 -2.74
CA ASN A 384 -16.40 -21.86 -1.56
C ASN A 384 -17.12 -21.13 -0.39
N PRO A 385 -17.06 -21.60 0.88
CA PRO A 385 -17.84 -21.02 2.00
C PRO A 385 -17.17 -19.79 2.67
N PHE A 386 -16.45 -18.96 1.90
CA PHE A 386 -15.71 -17.81 2.46
C PHE A 386 -15.93 -16.48 1.73
N GLU A 387 -17.03 -16.32 0.99
CA GLU A 387 -17.50 -15.01 0.53
C GLU A 387 -18.76 -14.59 1.29
N GLU A 388 -18.62 -14.37 2.60
CA GLU A 388 -19.47 -13.40 3.30
C GLU A 388 -18.65 -12.14 3.50
N GLU A 389 -18.68 -11.25 2.50
CA GLU A 389 -18.34 -9.84 2.74
C GLU A 389 -19.36 -9.23 3.72
N PRO A 390 -18.91 -8.33 4.60
CA PRO A 390 -19.73 -7.82 5.68
C PRO A 390 -20.90 -7.04 5.11
N ALA A 391 -22.08 -7.24 5.72
CA ALA A 391 -23.28 -6.45 5.47
C ALA A 391 -23.04 -4.96 5.83
N SER A 392 -22.39 -4.22 4.94
CA SER A 392 -22.65 -2.79 4.79
C SER A 392 -24.11 -2.66 4.38
N ALA A 393 -24.86 -1.77 5.02
CA ALA A 393 -26.26 -1.51 4.70
C ALA A 393 -26.43 -1.39 3.18
N VAL A 394 -27.02 -2.41 2.56
CA VAL A 394 -27.21 -2.47 1.11
C VAL A 394 -28.24 -1.41 0.76
N ILE A 395 -27.77 -0.25 0.30
CA ILE A 395 -28.60 0.69 -0.45
C ILE A 395 -29.15 -0.12 -1.61
N SER A 396 -30.45 -0.31 -1.71
CA SER A 396 -31.08 -1.01 -2.84
C SER A 396 -32.09 -0.06 -3.46
N VAL A 397 -31.57 0.88 -4.25
CA VAL A 397 -32.37 1.94 -4.89
C VAL A 397 -32.49 1.63 -6.38
N PRO A 398 -33.71 1.53 -6.93
CA PRO A 398 -33.90 1.42 -8.37
C PRO A 398 -33.46 2.73 -9.05
N VAL A 399 -32.66 2.60 -10.09
CA VAL A 399 -32.16 3.73 -10.89
C VAL A 399 -32.45 3.52 -12.36
N LYS A 400 -32.61 4.61 -13.10
CA LYS A 400 -32.81 4.62 -14.54
C LYS A 400 -31.67 5.35 -15.23
N ALA A 401 -31.11 4.73 -16.27
CA ALA A 401 -30.07 5.34 -17.09
C ALA A 401 -30.61 6.55 -17.88
N LEU A 402 -29.96 7.70 -17.75
CA LEU A 402 -30.25 8.92 -18.50
C LEU A 402 -29.54 8.95 -19.85
N TYR A 403 -28.39 8.27 -19.95
CA TYR A 403 -27.52 8.24 -21.12
C TYR A 403 -27.00 6.81 -21.39
N ASP A 404 -26.60 6.54 -22.63
CA ASP A 404 -25.87 5.32 -22.98
C ASP A 404 -24.47 5.35 -22.33
N TYR A 405 -24.04 4.22 -21.77
CA TYR A 405 -22.73 4.05 -21.17
C TYR A 405 -22.11 2.72 -21.59
N GLU A 406 -20.86 2.75 -22.05
CA GLU A 406 -20.08 1.58 -22.44
C GLU A 406 -18.86 1.51 -21.53
N GLY A 407 -18.80 0.46 -20.70
CA GLY A 407 -17.73 0.26 -19.73
C GLY A 407 -16.38 0.10 -20.41
N GLN A 408 -15.36 0.81 -19.94
CA GLN A 408 -14.01 0.76 -20.50
C GLN A 408 -13.15 -0.32 -19.84
N GLU A 409 -13.40 -0.60 -18.57
CA GLU A 409 -12.71 -1.61 -17.78
C GLU A 409 -13.63 -2.81 -17.45
N GLN A 410 -13.05 -3.93 -17.01
CA GLN A 410 -13.78 -5.19 -16.79
C GLN A 410 -14.74 -5.16 -15.61
N ASP A 411 -14.56 -4.22 -14.69
CA ASP A 411 -15.36 -3.99 -13.51
C ASP A 411 -16.46 -2.94 -13.72
N GLU A 412 -16.58 -2.36 -14.93
CA GLU A 412 -17.60 -1.39 -15.29
C GLU A 412 -18.84 -2.03 -15.96
N LEU A 413 -20.01 -1.43 -15.73
CA LEU A 413 -21.24 -1.82 -16.39
C LEU A 413 -21.37 -1.17 -17.78
N SER A 414 -22.09 -1.85 -18.68
CA SER A 414 -22.54 -1.27 -19.95
C SER A 414 -24.08 -1.29 -19.99
N PHE A 415 -24.70 -0.15 -20.32
CA PHE A 415 -26.16 0.01 -20.34
C PHE A 415 -26.60 1.10 -21.34
N LYS A 416 -27.87 1.09 -21.75
CA LYS A 416 -28.45 2.10 -22.64
C LYS A 416 -29.37 3.06 -21.88
N ALA A 417 -29.53 4.27 -22.41
CA ALA A 417 -30.48 5.25 -21.91
C ALA A 417 -31.89 4.64 -21.84
N GLY A 418 -32.51 4.75 -20.66
CA GLY A 418 -33.80 4.16 -20.34
C GLY A 418 -33.74 2.80 -19.64
N ASP A 419 -32.57 2.15 -19.56
CA ASP A 419 -32.42 0.91 -18.80
C ASP A 419 -32.58 1.15 -17.30
N GLU A 420 -33.20 0.19 -16.62
CA GLU A 420 -33.44 0.23 -15.17
C GLU A 420 -32.62 -0.85 -14.47
N PHE A 421 -31.93 -0.48 -13.40
CA PHE A 421 -31.10 -1.39 -12.62
C PHE A 421 -31.02 -0.95 -11.16
N THR A 422 -30.36 -1.73 -10.30
CA THR A 422 -30.33 -1.47 -8.85
C THR A 422 -28.98 -0.88 -8.43
N LYS A 423 -28.98 0.31 -7.83
CA LYS A 423 -27.82 0.85 -7.12
C LYS A 423 -27.64 0.06 -5.83
N ILE A 424 -26.43 -0.47 -5.61
CA ILE A 424 -26.05 -1.35 -4.49
C ILE A 424 -24.93 -0.80 -3.59
N GLY A 425 -24.43 0.41 -3.87
CA GLY A 425 -23.38 1.08 -3.09
C GLY A 425 -23.51 2.61 -3.13
N GLU A 426 -22.82 3.27 -2.21
CA GLU A 426 -22.67 4.74 -2.22
C GLU A 426 -21.72 5.20 -3.33
N GLU A 427 -21.80 6.49 -3.64
CA GLU A 427 -20.86 7.15 -4.55
C GLU A 427 -19.49 7.26 -3.85
N ASP A 428 -18.42 6.88 -4.55
CA ASP A 428 -17.05 7.04 -4.07
C ASP A 428 -16.50 8.46 -4.32
N ASP A 429 -15.28 8.72 -3.84
CA ASP A 429 -14.61 10.03 -3.99
C ASP A 429 -14.32 10.43 -5.46
N GLN A 430 -14.53 9.52 -6.41
CA GLN A 430 -14.29 9.71 -7.85
C GLN A 430 -15.60 9.82 -8.65
N GLY A 431 -16.76 9.73 -7.99
CA GLY A 431 -18.08 9.86 -8.61
C GLY A 431 -18.65 8.56 -9.17
N TRP A 432 -18.15 7.40 -8.74
CA TRP A 432 -18.61 6.08 -9.19
C TRP A 432 -19.54 5.42 -8.17
N CYS A 433 -20.56 4.74 -8.66
CA CYS A 433 -21.47 3.91 -7.87
C CYS A 433 -21.40 2.45 -8.32
N LYS A 434 -21.71 1.53 -7.40
CA LYS A 434 -21.84 0.10 -7.73
C LYS A 434 -23.30 -0.24 -8.05
N GLY A 435 -23.55 -0.89 -9.18
CA GLY A 435 -24.87 -1.24 -9.68
C GLY A 435 -25.02 -2.74 -9.97
N ARG A 436 -26.26 -3.21 -10.07
CA ARG A 436 -26.63 -4.57 -10.51
C ARG A 436 -27.68 -4.53 -11.61
N LEU A 437 -27.34 -5.04 -12.79
CA LEU A 437 -28.22 -5.17 -13.94
C LEU A 437 -29.26 -6.29 -13.74
N LYS A 438 -30.31 -6.31 -14.59
CA LYS A 438 -31.40 -7.31 -14.53
C LYS A 438 -30.94 -8.75 -14.78
N ASP A 439 -29.82 -8.93 -15.47
CA ASP A 439 -29.19 -10.23 -15.74
C ASP A 439 -28.27 -10.71 -14.60
N GLY A 440 -28.13 -9.91 -13.53
CA GLY A 440 -27.33 -10.22 -12.35
C GLY A 440 -25.90 -9.72 -12.40
N HIS A 441 -25.44 -9.13 -13.51
CA HIS A 441 -24.10 -8.55 -13.58
C HIS A 441 -23.96 -7.35 -12.64
N ILE A 442 -22.84 -7.31 -11.91
CA ILE A 442 -22.50 -6.27 -10.94
C ILE A 442 -21.23 -5.57 -11.42
N GLY A 443 -21.24 -4.23 -11.38
CA GLY A 443 -20.08 -3.43 -11.76
C GLY A 443 -20.25 -1.97 -11.37
N LEU A 444 -19.26 -1.16 -11.72
CA LEU A 444 -19.20 0.26 -11.48
C LEU A 444 -19.86 1.04 -12.62
N TYR A 445 -20.47 2.18 -12.29
CA TYR A 445 -21.00 3.13 -13.25
C TYR A 445 -20.89 4.57 -12.72
N PRO A 446 -20.82 5.59 -13.59
CA PRO A 446 -20.76 6.99 -13.15
C PRO A 446 -22.10 7.42 -12.54
N ALA A 447 -22.08 7.97 -11.32
CA ALA A 447 -23.30 8.31 -10.58
C ALA A 447 -24.19 9.33 -11.32
N ASN A 448 -23.60 10.20 -12.13
CA ASN A 448 -24.29 11.23 -12.91
C ASN A 448 -24.95 10.73 -14.21
N TYR A 449 -24.84 9.42 -14.54
CA TYR A 449 -25.46 8.82 -15.73
C TYR A 449 -26.84 8.23 -15.46
N VAL A 450 -27.31 8.29 -14.22
CA VAL A 450 -28.59 7.72 -13.81
C VAL A 450 -29.40 8.68 -12.94
N GLU A 451 -30.70 8.43 -12.85
CA GLU A 451 -31.59 9.06 -11.87
C GLU A 451 -32.22 7.98 -10.96
N GLU A 452 -32.43 8.28 -9.69
CA GLU A 452 -33.17 7.40 -8.76
C GLU A 452 -34.67 7.44 -9.11
N ILE A 453 -35.34 6.28 -9.06
CA ILE A 453 -36.77 6.09 -9.41
C ILE A 453 -37.67 6.18 -8.18
#